data_AF-A0A418XE60-F1
#
_entry.id   AF-A0A418XE60-F1
#
_cell.length_a   1.000
_cell.length_b   1.000
_cell.length_c   1.000
_cell.angle_alpha   90.00
_cell.angle_beta   90.00
_cell.angle_gamma   90.00
#
_symmetry.space_group_name_H-M   'P 1'
#
loop_
_entity.id
_entity.type
_entity.pdbx_description
1 polymer ?
#
loop_
_entity_poly.entity_id
_entity_poly.type
_entity_poly.pdbx_seq_one_letter_code
_entity_poly.pdbx_strand_id
1 'polypeptide(L)'
;LYTFVSNHPLGGQDGVCLGSIIGKHYDGKFRYLVNDLLLNLPGLKPVSIGINKTGRQSRDFPRMVEAGFKSDNHMLMFPAGLNSRKRKDGTIHDLPWKKTFISKSIEYQRDVVPIHFGGRNSERFYSIARFSDKY
;
A
#
# COMPACT_ATOMS: atom_id res chain seq x y z
N LEU A 1 7.59 3.83 -16.63
CA LEU A 1 6.53 3.33 -15.70
C LEU A 1 6.69 4.02 -14.35
N TYR A 2 5.62 4.14 -13.57
CA TYR A 2 5.63 4.87 -12.29
C TYR A 2 5.48 3.93 -11.10
N THR A 3 6.08 4.31 -9.99
CA THR A 3 5.81 3.78 -8.65
C THR A 3 5.14 4.88 -7.82
N PHE A 4 3.83 4.78 -7.66
CA PHE A 4 3.05 5.64 -6.80
C PHE A 4 3.21 5.22 -5.34
N VAL A 5 3.56 6.17 -4.49
CA VAL A 5 3.72 5.93 -3.05
C VAL A 5 2.93 6.95 -2.26
N SER A 6 2.31 6.51 -1.15
CA SER A 6 1.51 7.42 -0.34
C SER A 6 1.54 7.08 1.14
N ASN A 7 1.25 8.08 1.98
CA ASN A 7 0.82 7.85 3.35
C ASN A 7 -0.59 7.26 3.40
N HIS A 8 -0.97 6.67 4.53
CA HIS A 8 -2.19 5.86 4.60
C HIS A 8 -3.07 6.17 5.83
N PRO A 9 -3.56 7.40 6.02
CA PRO A 9 -4.22 7.79 7.26
C PRO A 9 -5.62 7.20 7.44
N LEU A 10 -6.35 6.95 6.35
CA LEU A 10 -7.73 6.46 6.41
C LEU A 10 -7.78 4.94 6.28
N GLY A 11 -6.79 4.33 5.62
CA GLY A 11 -6.75 2.89 5.39
C GLY A 11 -7.43 2.53 4.08
N GLY A 12 -8.34 1.57 4.08
CA GLY A 12 -8.96 1.04 2.85
C GLY A 12 -9.52 2.10 1.89
N GLN A 13 -10.01 3.24 2.42
CA GLN A 13 -10.49 4.35 1.60
C GLN A 13 -9.40 4.99 0.75
N ASP A 14 -8.18 5.16 1.29
CA ASP A 14 -7.04 5.71 0.55
C ASP A 14 -6.70 4.81 -0.64
N GLY A 15 -6.70 3.48 -0.39
CA GLY A 15 -6.47 2.47 -1.42
C GLY A 15 -7.48 2.58 -2.54
N VAL A 16 -8.79 2.47 -2.22
CA VAL A 16 -9.88 2.56 -3.20
C VAL A 16 -9.84 3.88 -3.97
N CYS A 17 -9.58 4.99 -3.30
CA CYS A 17 -9.47 6.31 -3.92
C CYS A 17 -8.35 6.35 -4.97
N LEU A 18 -7.12 5.97 -4.59
CA LEU A 18 -6.00 5.95 -5.54
C LEU A 18 -6.22 4.95 -6.66
N GLY A 19 -6.75 3.76 -6.38
CA GLY A 19 -7.03 2.79 -7.43
C GLY A 19 -8.06 3.27 -8.42
N SER A 20 -9.08 4.02 -7.98
CA SER A 20 -10.05 4.61 -8.89
C SER A 20 -9.40 5.67 -9.78
N ILE A 21 -8.61 6.59 -9.20
CA ILE A 21 -7.97 7.68 -9.93
C ILE A 21 -6.91 7.15 -10.90
N ILE A 22 -5.96 6.35 -10.39
CA ILE A 22 -4.85 5.78 -11.17
C ILE A 22 -5.38 4.77 -12.17
N GLY A 23 -6.31 3.90 -11.74
CA GLY A 23 -6.91 2.90 -12.60
C GLY A 23 -7.69 3.52 -13.76
N LYS A 24 -8.44 4.60 -13.53
CA LYS A 24 -9.11 5.33 -14.60
C LYS A 24 -8.11 6.03 -15.53
N HIS A 25 -7.08 6.66 -14.97
CA HIS A 25 -6.10 7.42 -15.76
C HIS A 25 -5.22 6.53 -16.64
N TYR A 26 -4.85 5.34 -16.17
CA TYR A 26 -3.97 4.39 -16.87
C TYR A 26 -4.69 3.14 -17.38
N ASP A 27 -6.02 3.20 -17.58
CA ASP A 27 -6.81 2.12 -18.16
C ASP A 27 -6.58 0.75 -17.48
N GLY A 28 -6.61 0.74 -16.15
CA GLY A 28 -6.41 -0.46 -15.33
C GLY A 28 -4.97 -1.01 -15.30
N LYS A 29 -4.00 -0.36 -15.97
CA LYS A 29 -2.59 -0.78 -16.00
C LYS A 29 -1.82 -0.41 -14.73
N PHE A 30 -2.36 -0.76 -13.56
CA PHE A 30 -1.67 -0.60 -12.29
C PHE A 30 -1.89 -1.80 -11.38
N ARG A 31 -1.00 -2.00 -10.41
CA ARG A 31 -1.10 -3.08 -9.43
C ARG A 31 -0.87 -2.58 -8.00
N TYR A 32 -1.74 -3.02 -7.09
CA TYR A 32 -1.51 -2.91 -5.65
C TYR A 32 -0.55 -3.98 -5.16
N LEU A 33 0.19 -3.67 -4.10
CA LEU A 33 0.72 -4.69 -3.20
C LEU A 33 -0.19 -4.76 -1.97
N VAL A 34 -1.13 -5.71 -1.94
CA VAL A 34 -2.12 -5.85 -0.87
C VAL A 34 -2.08 -7.20 -0.20
N ASN A 35 -2.34 -7.24 1.11
CA ASN A 35 -2.44 -8.50 1.84
C ASN A 35 -3.65 -9.32 1.34
N ASP A 36 -3.56 -10.64 1.46
CA ASP A 36 -4.56 -11.62 1.03
C ASP A 36 -5.98 -11.32 1.52
N LEU A 37 -6.11 -10.71 2.69
CA LEU A 37 -7.41 -10.27 3.21
C LEU A 37 -8.16 -9.36 2.22
N LEU A 38 -7.44 -8.47 1.54
CA LEU A 38 -7.99 -7.51 0.57
C LEU A 38 -8.25 -8.15 -0.81
N LEU A 39 -7.64 -9.30 -1.11
CA LEU A 39 -7.92 -10.05 -2.34
C LEU A 39 -9.33 -10.66 -2.35
N ASN A 40 -9.98 -10.75 -1.19
CA ASN A 40 -11.37 -11.19 -1.08
C ASN A 40 -12.37 -10.13 -1.55
N LEU A 41 -11.93 -8.89 -1.82
CA LEU A 41 -12.77 -7.84 -2.37
C LEU A 41 -12.80 -7.95 -3.91
N PRO A 42 -13.94 -8.34 -4.53
CA PRO A 42 -13.99 -8.66 -5.96
C PRO A 42 -13.58 -7.50 -6.87
N GLY A 43 -13.89 -6.26 -6.47
CA GLY A 43 -13.52 -5.06 -7.23
C GLY A 43 -12.03 -4.70 -7.18
N LEU A 44 -11.29 -5.17 -6.17
CA LEU A 44 -9.86 -4.90 -6.04
C LEU A 44 -8.99 -6.04 -6.60
N LYS A 45 -9.53 -7.27 -6.64
CA LYS A 45 -8.80 -8.46 -7.08
C LYS A 45 -8.11 -8.32 -8.46
N PRO A 46 -8.75 -7.76 -9.52
CA PRO A 46 -8.13 -7.68 -10.86
C PRO A 46 -6.89 -6.78 -10.93
N VAL A 47 -6.80 -5.83 -10.01
CA VAL A 47 -5.72 -4.82 -9.94
C VAL A 47 -4.78 -5.07 -8.76
N SER A 48 -4.85 -6.24 -8.12
CA SER A 48 -4.07 -6.55 -6.92
C SER A 48 -3.03 -7.63 -7.17
N ILE A 49 -1.82 -7.41 -6.66
CA ILE A 49 -0.82 -8.45 -6.44
C ILE A 49 -0.88 -8.79 -4.95
N GLY A 50 -1.27 -10.03 -4.66
CA GLY A 50 -1.32 -10.56 -3.31
C GLY A 50 0.05 -10.55 -2.65
N ILE A 51 0.13 -10.15 -1.38
CA ILE A 51 1.35 -10.19 -0.59
C ILE A 51 1.10 -10.98 0.69
N ASN A 52 1.36 -12.28 0.63
CA ASN A 52 1.15 -13.18 1.74
C ASN A 52 2.15 -12.94 2.88
N LYS A 53 1.68 -12.87 4.14
CA LYS A 53 2.53 -12.76 5.34
C LYS A 53 2.54 -14.02 6.23
N THR A 54 1.75 -15.05 5.91
CA THR A 54 1.58 -16.26 6.73
C THR A 54 1.79 -17.54 5.91
N GLY A 55 2.56 -18.50 6.45
CA GLY A 55 2.75 -19.83 5.86
C GLY A 55 3.79 -19.96 4.73
N ARG A 56 3.74 -21.08 3.98
CA ARG A 56 4.66 -21.44 2.86
C ARG A 56 4.78 -20.38 1.76
N GLN A 57 3.85 -19.42 1.68
CA GLN A 57 3.83 -18.33 0.70
C GLN A 57 4.72 -17.13 1.05
N SER A 58 5.31 -17.06 2.25
CA SER A 58 6.25 -15.98 2.60
C SER A 58 7.50 -15.96 1.69
N ARG A 59 7.89 -17.14 1.14
CA ARG A 59 8.97 -17.27 0.14
C ARG A 59 8.62 -16.69 -1.23
N ASP A 60 7.33 -16.56 -1.56
CA ASP A 60 6.87 -16.05 -2.86
C ASP A 60 6.66 -14.52 -2.85
N PHE A 61 6.65 -13.87 -1.69
CA PHE A 61 6.47 -12.42 -1.59
C PHE A 61 7.52 -11.62 -2.39
N PRO A 62 8.84 -11.90 -2.26
CA PRO A 62 9.84 -11.23 -3.09
C PRO A 62 9.58 -11.45 -4.58
N ARG A 63 9.22 -12.68 -4.97
CA ARG A 63 8.96 -13.05 -6.37
C ARG A 63 7.74 -12.34 -6.95
N MET A 64 6.66 -12.18 -6.18
CA MET A 64 5.45 -11.49 -6.63
C MET A 64 5.66 -9.98 -6.75
N VAL A 65 6.41 -9.38 -5.81
CA VAL A 65 6.83 -7.98 -5.94
C VAL A 65 7.70 -7.81 -7.18
N GLU A 66 8.67 -8.71 -7.39
CA GLU A 66 9.53 -8.71 -8.57
C GLU A 66 8.73 -8.81 -9.87
N ALA A 67 7.77 -9.74 -9.95
CA ALA A 67 6.91 -9.89 -11.11
C ALA A 67 6.07 -8.63 -11.39
N GLY A 68 5.57 -7.96 -10.35
CA GLY A 68 4.88 -6.67 -10.50
C GLY A 68 5.78 -5.60 -11.09
N PHE A 69 6.98 -5.43 -10.53
CA PHE A 69 7.96 -4.45 -10.97
C PHE A 69 8.60 -4.77 -12.33
N LYS A 70 8.58 -6.04 -12.78
CA LYS A 70 9.00 -6.45 -14.13
C LYS A 70 7.91 -6.24 -15.19
N SER A 71 6.64 -6.12 -14.78
CA SER A 71 5.51 -5.97 -15.70
C SER A 71 5.35 -4.54 -16.24
N ASP A 72 4.56 -4.38 -17.31
CA ASP A 72 4.21 -3.07 -17.86
C ASP A 72 3.11 -2.32 -17.07
N ASN A 73 2.84 -2.73 -15.82
CA ASN A 73 1.88 -2.04 -14.96
C ASN A 73 2.58 -1.01 -14.08
N HIS A 74 1.89 0.09 -13.76
CA HIS A 74 2.27 1.00 -12.70
C HIS A 74 2.14 0.32 -11.33
N MET A 75 2.97 0.71 -10.36
CA MET A 75 2.93 0.16 -9.01
C MET A 75 2.30 1.17 -8.05
N LEU A 76 1.42 0.71 -7.16
CA LEU A 76 0.91 1.49 -6.03
C LEU A 76 1.31 0.83 -4.71
N MET A 77 1.98 1.59 -3.84
CA MET A 77 2.48 1.11 -2.55
C MET A 77 2.16 2.07 -1.41
N PHE A 78 1.83 1.51 -0.24
CA PHE A 78 1.78 2.22 1.04
C PHE A 78 3.00 1.77 1.87
N PRO A 79 4.14 2.51 1.85
CA PRO A 79 5.42 1.97 2.30
C PRO A 79 5.51 1.70 3.81
N ALA A 80 4.64 2.32 4.62
CA ALA A 80 4.49 2.02 6.04
C ALA A 80 3.93 0.62 6.29
N GLY A 81 3.19 0.05 5.32
CA GLY A 81 2.57 -1.27 5.41
C GLY A 81 1.40 -1.38 6.41
N LEU A 82 1.05 -0.29 7.07
CA LEU A 82 -0.07 -0.10 7.97
C LEU A 82 -0.60 1.32 7.78
N ASN A 83 -1.83 1.56 8.23
CA ASN A 83 -2.40 2.90 8.29
C ASN A 83 -1.65 3.82 9.26
N SER A 84 -1.72 5.13 9.03
CA SER A 84 -1.05 6.12 9.88
C SER A 84 -1.49 5.98 11.34
N ARG A 85 -0.57 6.21 12.26
CA ARG A 85 -0.80 6.08 13.71
C ARG A 85 -0.88 7.45 14.37
N LYS A 86 -1.77 7.56 15.35
CA LYS A 86 -1.78 8.70 16.26
C LYS A 86 -0.61 8.59 17.22
N ARG A 87 0.22 9.63 17.27
CA ARG A 87 1.40 9.73 18.13
C ARG A 87 1.06 10.32 19.49
N LYS A 88 2.04 10.26 20.41
CA LYS A 88 1.91 10.81 21.77
C LYS A 88 1.65 12.33 21.76
N ASP A 89 2.20 13.05 20.79
CA ASP A 89 1.98 14.49 20.58
C ASP A 89 0.65 14.83 19.90
N GLY A 90 -0.18 13.82 19.59
CA GLY A 90 -1.46 13.99 18.92
C GLY A 90 -1.39 14.06 17.39
N THR A 91 -0.19 14.11 16.79
CA THR A 91 -0.03 14.10 15.33
C THR A 91 -0.38 12.73 14.75
N ILE A 92 -0.77 12.72 13.48
CA ILE A 92 -1.12 11.51 12.74
C ILE A 92 -0.17 11.43 11.57
N HIS A 93 0.68 10.41 11.59
CA HIS A 93 1.60 10.16 10.50
C HIS A 93 1.94 8.68 10.42
N ASP A 94 2.48 8.31 9.27
CA ASP A 94 2.85 6.94 8.97
C ASP A 94 3.95 6.41 9.91
N LEU A 95 3.98 5.09 10.05
CA LEU A 95 5.16 4.41 10.56
C LEU A 95 6.35 4.62 9.61
N PRO A 96 7.60 4.42 10.07
CA PRO A 96 8.76 4.52 9.18
C PRO A 96 8.58 3.71 7.90
N TRP A 97 8.76 4.38 6.76
CA TRP A 97 8.58 3.78 5.45
C TRP A 97 9.69 2.76 5.14
N LYS A 98 9.30 1.61 4.60
CA LYS A 98 10.25 0.63 4.07
C LYS A 98 10.87 1.13 2.77
N LYS A 99 12.19 0.95 2.60
CA LYS A 99 12.94 1.40 1.41
C LYS A 99 12.70 0.57 0.15
N THR A 100 11.91 -0.50 0.20
CA THR A 100 11.69 -1.42 -0.93
C THR A 100 11.18 -0.71 -2.18
N PHE A 101 10.31 0.30 -2.05
CA PHE A 101 9.83 1.06 -3.21
C PHE A 101 10.97 1.84 -3.89
N ILE A 102 11.95 2.33 -3.13
CA ILE A 102 13.11 3.05 -3.66
C ILE A 102 14.01 2.07 -4.40
N SER A 103 14.44 1.00 -3.73
CA SER A 103 15.37 0.03 -4.31
C SER A 103 14.81 -0.60 -5.59
N LYS A 104 13.51 -0.96 -5.58
CA LYS A 104 12.85 -1.55 -6.75
C LYS A 104 12.57 -0.52 -7.85
N SER A 105 12.30 0.73 -7.51
CA SER A 105 12.14 1.76 -8.54
C SER A 105 13.46 2.07 -9.26
N ILE A 106 14.58 2.07 -8.53
CA ILE A 106 15.91 2.17 -9.14
C ILE A 106 16.21 0.95 -10.02
N GLU A 107 16.04 -0.26 -9.49
CA GLU A 107 16.33 -1.52 -10.20
C GLU A 107 15.56 -1.65 -11.52
N TYR A 108 14.28 -1.25 -11.53
CA TYR A 108 13.41 -1.35 -12.71
C TYR A 108 13.22 -0.03 -13.46
N GLN A 109 14.02 0.98 -13.18
CA GLN A 109 14.02 2.29 -13.87
C GLN A 109 12.61 2.91 -13.93
N ARG A 110 12.00 3.04 -12.75
CA ARG A 110 10.65 3.63 -12.56
C ARG A 110 10.74 4.94 -11.81
N ASP A 111 10.02 5.95 -12.28
CA ASP A 111 9.92 7.22 -11.57
C ASP A 111 8.98 7.08 -10.37
N VAL A 112 9.38 7.66 -9.24
CA VAL A 112 8.57 7.65 -8.02
C VAL A 112 7.66 8.88 -8.01
N VAL A 113 6.37 8.65 -7.82
CA VAL A 113 5.38 9.72 -7.66
C VAL A 113 4.85 9.69 -6.23
N PRO A 114 5.27 10.64 -5.37
CA PRO A 114 4.76 10.74 -4.01
C PRO A 114 3.37 11.38 -3.99
N ILE A 115 2.47 10.82 -3.19
CA ILE A 115 1.11 11.29 -3.00
C ILE A 115 0.86 11.47 -1.51
N HIS A 116 0.21 12.57 -1.14
CA HIS A 116 -0.17 12.83 0.25
C HIS A 116 -1.68 12.78 0.45
N PHE A 117 -2.13 11.96 1.40
CA PHE A 117 -3.48 12.00 1.94
C PHE A 117 -3.53 12.86 3.19
N GLY A 118 -4.45 13.84 3.17
CA GLY A 118 -4.89 14.53 4.37
C GLY A 118 -5.96 13.76 5.13
N GLY A 119 -6.29 14.24 6.33
CA GLY A 119 -7.39 13.74 7.13
C GLY A 119 -6.99 12.74 8.22
N ARG A 120 -7.99 12.25 8.95
CA ARG A 120 -7.83 11.33 10.07
C ARG A 120 -9.04 10.47 10.31
N ASN A 121 -8.80 9.30 10.91
CA ASN A 121 -9.85 8.45 11.45
C ASN A 121 -10.39 8.99 12.79
N SER A 122 -11.45 8.37 13.30
CA SER A 122 -12.03 8.73 14.60
C SER A 122 -11.10 8.37 15.77
N GLU A 123 -11.31 9.01 16.93
CA GLU A 123 -10.53 8.69 18.15
C GLU A 123 -10.72 7.23 18.58
N ARG A 124 -11.93 6.67 18.39
CA ARG A 124 -12.23 5.26 18.66
C ARG A 124 -11.36 4.33 17.81
N PHE A 125 -11.18 4.64 16.53
CA PHE A 125 -10.30 3.87 15.66
C PHE A 125 -8.88 3.83 16.23
N TYR A 126 -8.33 4.98 16.64
CA TYR A 126 -6.97 5.04 17.19
C TYR A 126 -6.84 4.33 18.55
N SER A 127 -7.88 4.32 19.37
CA SER A 127 -7.90 3.54 20.62
C SER A 127 -7.83 2.04 20.36
N ILE A 128 -8.61 1.54 19.40
CA ILE A 128 -8.60 0.12 19.02
C ILE A 128 -7.27 -0.25 18.36
N ALA A 129 -6.75 0.60 17.47
CA ALA A 129 -5.46 0.37 16.82
C ALA A 129 -4.31 0.25 17.83
N ARG A 130 -4.26 1.14 18.84
CA ARG A 130 -3.26 1.05 19.92
C ARG A 130 -3.35 -0.25 20.72
N PHE A 131 -4.55 -0.76 20.94
CA PHE A 131 -4.75 -2.06 21.58
C PHE A 131 -4.23 -3.18 20.68
N SER A 132 -4.66 -3.22 19.42
CA SER A 132 -4.26 -4.25 18.45
C SER A 132 -2.77 -4.23 18.09
N ASP A 133 -2.07 -3.11 18.22
CA ASP A 133 -0.62 -3.06 17.98
C ASP A 133 0.18 -3.65 19.17
N LYS A 134 -0.43 -3.70 20.36
CA LYS A 134 0.20 -4.17 21.59
C LYS A 134 0.07 -5.69 21.77
N TYR A 135 -0.97 -6.29 21.19
CA TYR A 135 -1.34 -7.69 21.35
C TYR A 135 -1.43 -8.37 19.99
#